data_AF-A0A7S3U709-F1
#
_entry.id   AF-A0A7S3U709-F1
#
_cell.length_a   1.000
_cell.length_b   1.000
_cell.length_c   1.000
_cell.angle_alpha   90.00
_cell.angle_beta   90.00
_cell.angle_gamma   90.00
#
_symmetry.space_group_name_H-M   'P 1'
#
loop_
_entity.id
_entity.type
_entity.pdbx_description
1 polymer ?
#
loop_
_entity_poly.entity_id
_entity_poly.type
_entity_poly.pdbx_seq_one_letter_code
_entity_poly.pdbx_strand_id
1 'polypeptide(L)'
;DDAGDGLDTRMERELHADAADENGGAAVAEEDELPISAIDAYWLQRECSRYFNDPLIAQRVSEEVLATLTEAEERDCENKLVILLDYDKFDLIKLLLKHRWKISVCTRLAQAQSEAERASLLASMR
;
A
#
# COMPACT_ATOMS: atom_id res chain seq x y z
N ASP A 1 -13.31 5.88 67.43
CA ASP A 1 -12.04 5.53 66.79
C ASP A 1 -12.06 4.09 66.30
N ASP A 2 -11.63 3.93 65.04
CA ASP A 2 -11.10 2.74 64.34
C ASP A 2 -11.98 1.47 64.31
N ALA A 3 -12.79 1.22 63.25
CA ALA A 3 -12.47 0.81 61.87
C ALA A 3 -11.83 -0.59 61.75
N GLY A 4 -12.49 -1.48 61.01
CA GLY A 4 -11.93 -2.80 60.67
C GLY A 4 -12.97 -3.79 60.14
N ASP A 5 -13.48 -3.51 58.95
CA ASP A 5 -14.25 -4.44 58.10
C ASP A 5 -13.41 -5.69 57.76
N GLY A 6 -14.05 -6.86 57.79
CA GLY A 6 -13.43 -8.17 57.61
C GLY A 6 -14.40 -9.12 56.91
N LEU A 7 -14.22 -9.19 55.60
CA LEU A 7 -14.89 -10.03 54.61
C LEU A 7 -14.90 -11.52 55.04
N ASP A 8 -15.99 -12.27 54.82
CA ASP A 8 -16.00 -13.36 53.83
C ASP A 8 -17.40 -14.03 53.65
N THR A 9 -17.61 -14.40 52.39
CA THR A 9 -18.35 -15.51 51.79
C THR A 9 -19.89 -15.59 51.77
N ARG A 10 -20.33 -15.53 50.50
CA ARG A 10 -21.20 -16.50 49.83
C ARG A 10 -22.66 -16.07 49.72
N MET A 11 -22.95 -15.33 48.66
CA MET A 11 -24.28 -15.32 48.08
C MET A 11 -24.18 -15.79 46.63
N GLU A 12 -24.84 -16.91 46.41
CA GLU A 12 -25.07 -17.62 45.16
C GLU A 12 -26.10 -16.86 44.30
N ARG A 13 -26.29 -17.34 43.06
CA ARG A 13 -27.21 -16.87 41.99
C ARG A 13 -26.72 -15.71 41.13
N GLU A 14 -26.95 -15.65 39.83
CA GLU A 14 -27.90 -16.35 38.95
C GLU A 14 -27.39 -16.21 37.51
N LEU A 15 -27.61 -17.21 36.67
CA LEU A 15 -27.40 -17.14 35.22
C LEU A 15 -28.32 -16.07 34.61
N HIS A 16 -27.77 -15.13 33.86
CA HIS A 16 -28.49 -14.39 32.84
C HIS A 16 -27.68 -14.40 31.55
N ALA A 17 -28.19 -15.13 30.56
CA ALA A 17 -27.80 -15.02 29.18
C ALA A 17 -28.44 -13.74 28.62
N ASP A 18 -27.64 -12.87 28.02
CA ASP A 18 -28.13 -11.94 27.02
C ASP A 18 -27.08 -11.75 25.92
N ALA A 19 -27.60 -11.71 24.70
CA ALA A 19 -26.86 -11.88 23.47
C ALA A 19 -26.03 -10.64 23.11
N ALA A 20 -24.79 -10.86 22.68
CA ALA A 20 -24.11 -9.96 21.77
C ALA A 20 -23.35 -10.84 20.77
N ASP A 21 -24.06 -11.16 19.69
CA ASP A 21 -23.46 -11.51 18.41
C ASP A 21 -22.57 -10.33 17.99
N GLU A 22 -21.28 -10.39 18.31
CA GLU A 22 -20.28 -9.49 17.75
C GLU A 22 -20.00 -9.89 16.30
N ASN A 23 -21.03 -9.79 15.47
CA ASN A 23 -20.92 -9.58 14.04
C ASN A 23 -20.35 -8.18 13.79
N GLY A 24 -19.08 -8.02 14.15
CA GLY A 24 -18.26 -6.83 13.98
C GLY A 24 -16.97 -7.12 13.22
N GLY A 25 -16.92 -8.21 12.46
CA GLY A 25 -15.95 -8.40 11.40
C GLY A 25 -16.28 -7.44 10.27
N ALA A 26 -15.98 -6.15 10.48
CA ALA A 26 -15.97 -5.14 9.45
C ALA A 26 -15.29 -5.74 8.22
N ALA A 27 -15.99 -5.71 7.09
CA ALA A 27 -15.42 -6.01 5.79
C ALA A 27 -14.05 -5.32 5.73
N VAL A 28 -12.98 -6.11 5.71
CA VAL A 28 -11.65 -5.62 5.39
C VAL A 28 -11.77 -5.02 4.01
N ALA A 29 -11.84 -3.69 4.01
CA ALA A 29 -12.31 -2.93 2.88
C ALA A 29 -11.49 -3.30 1.64
N GLU A 30 -12.20 -3.60 0.56
CA GLU A 30 -11.66 -3.69 -0.80
C GLU A 30 -11.22 -2.30 -1.32
N GLU A 31 -10.66 -1.45 -0.45
CA GLU A 31 -10.16 -0.11 -0.76
C GLU A 31 -8.71 -0.14 -1.27
N ASP A 32 -8.06 -1.30 -1.25
CA ASP A 32 -6.62 -1.42 -1.39
C ASP A 32 -6.20 -2.15 -2.69
N GLU A 33 -7.14 -2.33 -3.62
CA GLU A 33 -6.93 -2.90 -4.94
C GLU A 33 -6.80 -1.77 -5.98
N LEU A 34 -5.60 -1.59 -6.55
CA LEU A 34 -5.36 -0.64 -7.63
C LEU A 34 -5.83 -1.22 -8.97
N PRO A 35 -6.88 -0.66 -9.63
CA PRO A 35 -7.36 -1.19 -10.89
C PRO A 35 -6.37 -0.90 -12.03
N ILE A 36 -6.14 -1.89 -12.90
CA ILE A 36 -5.22 -1.77 -14.05
C ILE A 36 -5.58 -0.58 -14.94
N SER A 37 -6.89 -0.33 -15.13
CA SER A 37 -7.38 0.78 -15.96
C SER A 37 -7.07 2.17 -15.41
N ALA A 38 -6.73 2.31 -14.12
CA ALA A 38 -6.32 3.59 -13.55
C ALA A 38 -4.85 3.92 -13.82
N ILE A 39 -4.03 2.93 -14.19
CA ILE A 39 -2.59 3.10 -14.37
C ILE A 39 -2.30 3.45 -15.84
N ASP A 40 -2.28 4.74 -16.13
CA ASP A 40 -1.82 5.30 -17.40
C ASP A 40 -0.33 5.70 -17.37
N ALA A 41 0.18 6.21 -18.48
CA ALA A 41 1.59 6.57 -18.68
C ALA A 41 2.14 7.62 -17.68
N TYR A 42 1.26 8.41 -17.06
CA TYR A 42 1.59 9.49 -16.14
C TYR A 42 1.02 9.27 -14.72
N TRP A 43 0.42 8.10 -14.45
CA TRP A 43 -0.15 7.80 -13.13
C TRP A 43 0.87 7.97 -12.01
N LEU A 44 2.07 7.42 -12.19
CA LEU A 44 3.14 7.49 -11.19
C LEU A 44 3.63 8.92 -10.96
N GLN A 45 3.72 9.73 -12.02
CA GLN A 45 4.06 11.15 -11.91
C GLN A 45 3.00 11.90 -11.10
N ARG A 46 1.71 11.60 -11.28
CA ARG A 46 0.62 12.22 -10.48
C ARG A 46 0.72 11.84 -9.01
N GLU A 47 1.04 10.59 -8.70
CA GLU A 47 1.26 10.17 -7.31
C GLU A 47 2.47 10.87 -6.68
N CYS A 48 3.59 10.97 -7.41
CA CYS A 48 4.76 11.74 -6.96
C CYS A 48 4.45 13.24 -6.77
N SER A 49 3.64 13.84 -7.65
CA SER A 49 3.29 15.28 -7.60
C SER A 49 2.50 15.67 -6.34
N ARG A 50 1.93 14.71 -5.60
CA ARG A 50 1.29 14.97 -4.30
C ARG A 50 2.30 15.33 -3.20
N TYR A 51 3.56 14.93 -3.38
CA TYR A 51 4.64 15.10 -2.42
C TYR A 51 5.75 16.03 -2.91
N PHE A 52 5.94 16.13 -4.22
CA PHE A 52 6.96 16.97 -4.86
C PHE A 52 6.27 18.11 -5.61
N ASN A 53 6.36 19.34 -5.07
CA ASN A 53 5.72 20.52 -5.66
C ASN A 53 6.35 20.97 -6.99
N ASP A 54 7.63 20.67 -7.21
CA ASP A 54 8.31 20.97 -8.47
C ASP A 54 7.98 19.89 -9.51
N PRO A 55 7.32 20.23 -10.64
CA PRO A 55 6.96 19.27 -11.67
C PRO A 55 8.15 18.52 -12.27
N LEU A 56 9.33 19.16 -12.35
CA LEU A 56 10.53 18.53 -12.89
C LEU A 56 11.09 17.50 -11.90
N ILE A 57 11.05 17.79 -10.60
CA ILE A 57 11.43 16.83 -9.56
C ILE A 57 10.44 15.67 -9.55
N ALA A 58 9.13 15.95 -9.58
CA ALA A 58 8.10 14.91 -9.60
C ALA A 58 8.25 13.96 -10.81
N GLN A 59 8.54 14.51 -11.99
CA GLN A 59 8.82 13.71 -13.18
C GLN A 59 10.06 12.82 -12.98
N ARG A 60 11.20 13.40 -12.61
CA ARG A 60 12.45 12.66 -12.42
C ARG A 60 12.32 11.55 -11.38
N VAL A 61 11.73 11.87 -10.23
CA VAL A 61 11.48 10.88 -9.17
C VAL A 61 10.55 9.77 -9.68
N SER A 62 9.52 10.09 -10.46
CA SER A 62 8.63 9.06 -11.02
C SER A 62 9.35 8.11 -11.98
N GLU A 63 10.30 8.60 -12.78
CA GLU A 63 11.13 7.79 -13.67
C GLU A 63 12.08 6.87 -12.87
N GLU A 64 12.70 7.42 -11.81
CA GLU A 64 13.60 6.68 -10.92
C GLU A 64 12.84 5.61 -10.09
N VAL A 65 11.62 5.92 -9.63
CA VAL A 65 10.73 4.96 -8.97
C VAL A 65 10.38 3.84 -9.94
N LEU A 66 9.97 4.15 -11.18
CA LEU A 66 9.60 3.16 -12.19
C LEU A 66 10.74 2.19 -12.51
N ALA A 67 11.99 2.67 -12.50
CA ALA A 67 13.16 1.82 -12.63
C ALA A 67 13.33 0.91 -11.39
N THR A 68 13.21 1.48 -10.19
CA THR A 68 13.34 0.77 -8.92
C THR A 68 12.31 -0.34 -8.72
N LEU A 69 11.08 -0.18 -9.25
CA LEU A 69 10.06 -1.22 -9.17
C LEU A 69 10.43 -2.53 -9.90
N THR A 70 11.47 -2.51 -10.75
CA THR A 70 11.92 -3.70 -11.50
C THR A 70 13.08 -4.47 -10.86
N GLU A 71 13.57 -4.02 -9.70
CA GLU A 71 14.63 -4.69 -8.93
C GLU A 71 14.24 -6.11 -8.54
N ALA A 72 15.07 -7.13 -8.79
CA ALA A 72 14.68 -8.54 -8.59
C ALA A 72 14.13 -8.81 -7.17
N GLU A 73 14.88 -8.41 -6.15
CA GLU A 73 14.53 -8.62 -4.75
C GLU A 73 13.64 -7.50 -4.20
N GLU A 74 12.54 -7.87 -3.55
CA GLU A 74 11.61 -6.90 -2.93
C GLU A 74 12.29 -6.03 -1.87
N ARG A 75 13.20 -6.62 -1.09
CA ARG A 75 13.95 -5.90 -0.06
C ARG A 75 14.85 -4.80 -0.65
N ASP A 76 15.46 -5.06 -1.80
CA ASP A 76 16.30 -4.06 -2.47
C ASP A 76 15.45 -2.96 -3.09
N CYS A 77 14.29 -3.32 -3.65
CA CYS A 77 13.27 -2.37 -4.10
C CYS A 77 12.84 -1.45 -2.95
N GLU A 78 12.45 -2.01 -1.80
CA GLU A 78 12.03 -1.25 -0.62
C GLU A 78 13.13 -0.28 -0.16
N ASN A 79 14.35 -0.78 0.05
CA ASN A 79 15.47 0.04 0.51
C ASN A 79 15.74 1.22 -0.43
N LYS A 80 15.74 0.97 -1.75
CA LYS A 80 15.93 2.02 -2.76
C LYS A 80 14.77 3.02 -2.77
N LEU A 81 13.53 2.57 -2.63
CA LEU A 81 12.36 3.44 -2.55
C LEU A 81 12.41 4.34 -1.31
N VAL A 82 12.81 3.82 -0.15
CA VAL A 82 12.96 4.61 1.08
C VAL A 82 14.03 5.69 0.92
N ILE A 83 15.14 5.39 0.24
CA ILE A 83 16.19 6.38 -0.04
C ILE A 83 15.71 7.44 -1.03
N LEU A 84 14.98 7.03 -2.07
CA LEU A 84 14.53 7.93 -3.14
C LEU A 84 13.38 8.85 -2.70
N LEU A 85 12.46 8.34 -1.90
CA LEU A 85 11.24 9.02 -1.50
C LEU A 85 11.32 9.63 -0.09
N ASP A 86 12.40 9.40 0.65
CA ASP A 86 12.50 9.67 2.09
C ASP A 86 11.45 8.89 2.91
N TYR A 87 11.73 8.75 4.21
CA TYR A 87 10.91 7.98 5.15
C TYR A 87 9.52 8.60 5.42
N ASP A 88 9.32 9.87 5.08
CA ASP A 88 8.07 10.61 5.29
C ASP A 88 6.98 10.24 4.26
N LYS A 89 7.34 9.59 3.15
CA LYS A 89 6.41 9.17 2.08
C LYS A 89 6.04 7.68 2.18
N PHE A 90 5.90 7.19 3.40
CA PHE A 90 5.70 5.77 3.69
C PHE A 90 4.44 5.16 3.06
N ASP A 91 3.32 5.90 3.00
CA ASP A 91 2.09 5.41 2.38
C ASP A 91 2.26 5.20 0.86
N LEU A 92 3.00 6.10 0.21
CA LEU A 92 3.37 5.93 -1.20
C LEU A 92 4.27 4.71 -1.38
N ILE A 93 5.29 4.54 -0.52
CA ILE A 93 6.20 3.38 -0.57
C ILE A 93 5.42 2.07 -0.43
N LYS A 94 4.49 1.97 0.53
CA LYS A 94 3.62 0.80 0.71
C LYS A 94 2.76 0.51 -0.52
N LEU A 95 2.12 1.53 -1.08
CA LEU A 95 1.30 1.40 -2.29
C LEU A 95 2.14 0.86 -3.46
N LEU A 96 3.34 1.42 -3.63
CA LEU A 96 4.30 1.04 -4.67
C LEU A 96 4.77 -0.40 -4.52
N LEU A 97 5.13 -0.83 -3.30
CA LEU A 97 5.57 -2.20 -3.05
C LEU A 97 4.43 -3.20 -3.25
N LYS A 98 3.24 -2.90 -2.73
CA LYS A 98 2.06 -3.78 -2.84
C LYS A 98 1.68 -4.06 -4.30
N HIS A 99 1.75 -3.05 -5.16
CA HIS A 99 1.37 -3.13 -6.58
C HIS A 99 2.56 -3.02 -7.53
N ARG A 100 3.78 -3.34 -7.06
CA ARG A 100 5.07 -3.13 -7.74
C ARG A 100 5.05 -3.52 -9.21
N TRP A 101 4.69 -4.78 -9.48
CA TRP A 101 4.68 -5.31 -10.83
C TRP A 101 3.57 -4.68 -11.66
N LYS A 102 2.36 -4.55 -11.10
CA LYS A 102 1.21 -3.95 -11.78
C LYS A 102 1.53 -2.52 -12.24
N ILE A 103 2.07 -1.69 -11.35
CA ILE A 103 2.45 -0.30 -11.65
C ILE A 103 3.55 -0.25 -12.70
N SER A 104 4.62 -1.03 -12.52
CA SER A 104 5.75 -1.03 -13.45
C SER A 104 5.34 -1.42 -14.87
N VAL A 105 4.61 -2.53 -15.00
CA VAL A 105 4.17 -3.07 -16.28
C VAL A 105 3.17 -2.14 -16.96
N CYS A 106 2.11 -1.73 -16.26
CA CYS A 106 1.05 -0.92 -16.86
C CYS A 106 1.58 0.45 -17.30
N THR A 107 2.44 1.07 -16.49
CA THR A 107 3.07 2.35 -16.83
C THR A 107 3.94 2.21 -18.08
N ARG A 108 4.81 1.18 -18.16
CA ARG A 108 5.65 0.93 -19.34
C ARG A 108 4.84 0.61 -20.60
N LEU A 109 3.78 -0.19 -20.48
CA LEU A 109 2.90 -0.51 -21.61
C LEU A 109 2.13 0.72 -22.12
N ALA A 110 1.74 1.61 -21.21
CA ALA A 110 1.09 2.86 -21.56
C ALA A 110 2.06 3.86 -22.21
N GLN A 111 3.33 3.87 -21.78
CA GLN A 111 4.40 4.71 -22.37
C GLN A 111 4.91 4.20 -23.72
N ALA A 112 4.83 2.88 -23.97
CA ALA A 112 5.30 2.28 -25.21
C ALA A 112 4.59 2.86 -26.45
N GLN A 113 5.37 3.36 -27.40
CA GLN A 113 4.88 4.10 -28.56
C GLN A 113 4.60 3.18 -29.77
N SER A 114 5.13 1.96 -29.76
CA SER A 114 4.99 1.00 -30.85
C SER A 114 4.44 -0.35 -30.38
N GLU A 115 3.75 -1.05 -31.28
CA GLU A 115 3.29 -2.43 -31.02
C GLU A 115 4.45 -3.40 -30.79
N ALA A 116 5.60 -3.18 -31.44
CA ALA A 116 6.80 -3.98 -31.24
C ALA A 116 7.38 -3.83 -29.82
N GLU A 117 7.40 -2.60 -29.29
CA GLU A 117 7.83 -2.32 -27.93
C GLU A 117 6.86 -2.92 -26.91
N ARG A 118 5.55 -2.81 -27.13
CA ARG A 118 4.53 -3.48 -26.31
C ARG A 118 4.68 -4.99 -26.30
N ALA A 119 4.89 -5.60 -27.47
CA ALA A 119 5.10 -7.05 -27.59
C ALA A 119 6.38 -7.51 -26.88
N SER A 120 7.47 -6.73 -26.96
CA SER A 120 8.73 -7.00 -26.26
C SER A 120 8.57 -6.92 -24.73
N LEU A 121 7.84 -5.90 -24.24
CA LEU A 121 7.53 -5.77 -22.82
C LEU A 121 6.69 -6.95 -22.32
N LEU A 122 5.66 -7.37 -23.05
CA LEU A 122 4.86 -8.54 -22.69
C LEU A 122 5.66 -9.84 -22.72
N ALA A 123 6.60 -9.99 -23.67
CA ALA A 123 7.44 -11.18 -23.79
C ALA A 123 8.47 -11.31 -22.66
N SER A 124 9.00 -10.18 -22.17
CA SER A 124 9.94 -10.16 -21.03
C SER A 124 9.28 -10.40 -19.66
N MET A 125 7.95 -10.46 -19.62
CA MET A 125 7.14 -10.68 -18.41
C MET A 125 6.59 -12.12 -18.28
N ARG A 126 6.98 -13.03 -19.19
CA ARG A 126 6.53 -14.43 -19.22
C ARG A 126 7.58 -15.36 -18.64
#